data_AF-A0A7C3T7A8-F1
#
_entry.id   AF-A0A7C3T7A8-F1
#
_cell.length_a   1.000
_cell.length_b   1.000
_cell.length_c   1.000
_cell.angle_alpha   90.00
_cell.angle_beta   90.00
_cell.angle_gamma   90.00
#
_symmetry.space_group_name_H-M   'P 1'
#
loop_
_entity.id
_entity.type
_entity.pdbx_description
1 polymer ?
#
loop_
_entity_poly.entity_id
_entity_poly.type
_entity_poly.pdbx_seq_one_letter_code
_entity_poly.pdbx_strand_id
1 'polypeptide(L)'
;MREFVANHRRGEAAEWSDFVQVVERIAGDEAKAFLQPWLSQPGFPRYLLQDVRATLQDGSYLVTGVIVADAPVRPCKAAVRVQAAGVSRDVDVVIRNTETVFRLNVPFPPVKASFDPDGFVPRNATPDAVIVR
;
A
#
# COMPACT_ATOMS: atom_id res chain seq x y z
N MET A 1 -8.62 11.18 -16.71
CA MET A 1 -9.33 10.62 -17.88
C MET A 1 -9.86 11.67 -18.85
N ARG A 2 -10.76 12.59 -18.44
CA ARG A 2 -11.28 13.62 -19.37
C ARG A 2 -10.19 14.41 -20.10
N GLU A 3 -9.21 14.91 -19.38
CA GLU A 3 -8.06 15.65 -19.94
C GLU A 3 -7.18 14.82 -20.88
N PHE A 4 -6.97 13.54 -20.57
CA PHE A 4 -6.18 12.65 -21.43
C PHE A 4 -6.88 12.45 -22.77
N VAL A 5 -8.20 12.19 -22.74
CA VAL A 5 -9.03 12.05 -23.94
C VAL A 5 -9.12 13.36 -24.72
N ALA A 6 -9.22 14.52 -24.05
CA ALA A 6 -9.26 15.81 -24.72
C ALA A 6 -7.96 16.14 -25.48
N ASN A 7 -6.82 15.63 -25.02
CA ASN A 7 -5.52 15.82 -25.67
C ASN A 7 -5.24 14.83 -26.82
N HIS A 8 -6.12 13.87 -27.09
CA HIS A 8 -5.93 12.89 -28.17
C HIS A 8 -7.14 12.86 -29.10
N ARG A 9 -6.90 12.85 -30.41
CA ARG A 9 -7.97 12.69 -31.39
C ARG A 9 -8.52 11.28 -31.31
N ARG A 10 -9.81 11.12 -31.61
CA ARG A 10 -10.42 9.80 -31.68
C ARG A 10 -9.71 8.96 -32.75
N GLY A 11 -9.17 7.80 -32.36
CA GLY A 11 -8.44 6.90 -33.24
C GLY A 11 -6.95 7.20 -33.38
N GLU A 12 -6.45 8.23 -32.70
CA GLU A 12 -5.02 8.49 -32.56
C GLU A 12 -4.39 7.47 -31.60
N ALA A 13 -3.22 6.95 -31.97
CA ALA A 13 -2.44 6.10 -31.09
C ALA A 13 -1.91 6.94 -29.92
N ALA A 14 -1.92 6.36 -28.72
CA ALA A 14 -1.41 6.99 -27.51
C ALA A 14 -0.56 5.98 -26.73
N GLU A 15 0.50 6.48 -26.13
CA GLU A 15 1.45 5.70 -25.35
C GLU A 15 1.27 5.95 -23.84
N TRP A 16 1.81 5.06 -23.02
CA TRP A 16 1.79 5.24 -21.56
C TRP A 16 2.47 6.54 -21.11
N SER A 17 3.48 7.00 -21.84
CA SER A 17 4.15 8.27 -21.58
C SER A 17 3.19 9.46 -21.70
N ASP A 18 2.27 9.43 -22.66
CA ASP A 18 1.32 10.52 -22.89
C ASP A 18 0.33 10.59 -21.72
N PHE A 19 -0.09 9.42 -21.23
CA PHE A 19 -0.94 9.33 -20.04
C PHE A 19 -0.24 9.87 -18.80
N VAL A 20 1.01 9.46 -18.56
CA VAL A 20 1.79 9.91 -17.41
C VAL A 20 2.00 11.43 -17.44
N GLN A 21 2.31 12.02 -18.60
CA GLN A 21 2.47 13.48 -18.73
C GLN A 21 1.17 14.23 -18.38
N VAL A 22 0.02 13.72 -18.80
CA VAL A 22 -1.27 14.33 -18.45
C VAL A 22 -1.55 14.21 -16.96
N VAL A 23 -1.24 13.07 -16.35
CA VAL A 23 -1.39 12.86 -14.90
C VAL A 23 -0.47 13.79 -14.12
N GLU A 24 0.81 13.89 -14.48
CA GLU A 24 1.78 14.81 -13.88
C GLU A 24 1.29 16.26 -13.95
N ARG A 25 0.80 16.69 -15.12
CA ARG A 25 0.29 18.07 -15.31
C ARG A 25 -0.89 18.41 -14.40
N ILE A 26 -1.77 17.46 -14.11
CA ILE A 26 -3.01 17.70 -13.36
C ILE A 26 -2.84 17.45 -11.86
N ALA A 27 -2.14 16.37 -11.52
CA ALA A 27 -2.02 15.84 -10.16
C ALA A 27 -0.63 16.03 -9.55
N GLY A 28 0.32 16.60 -10.31
CA GLY A 28 1.67 16.92 -9.86
C GLY A 28 2.65 15.75 -9.90
N ASP A 29 3.88 16.05 -9.53
CA ASP A 29 5.03 15.13 -9.59
C ASP A 29 4.85 13.89 -8.70
N GLU A 30 4.12 14.01 -7.58
CA GLU A 30 3.83 12.88 -6.70
C GLU A 30 3.01 11.79 -7.41
N ALA A 31 2.06 12.19 -8.27
CA ALA A 31 1.24 11.25 -9.01
C ALA A 31 2.06 10.47 -10.04
N LYS A 32 3.03 11.14 -10.69
CA LYS A 32 4.00 10.49 -11.58
C LYS A 32 4.94 9.56 -10.80
N ALA A 33 5.47 10.02 -9.66
CA ALA A 33 6.34 9.22 -8.81
C ALA A 33 5.63 7.95 -8.29
N PHE A 34 4.33 8.03 -8.03
CA PHE A 34 3.49 6.87 -7.75
C PHE A 34 3.34 5.97 -8.98
N LEU A 35 2.90 6.51 -10.12
CA LEU A 35 2.44 5.72 -11.26
C LEU A 35 3.58 5.10 -12.08
N GLN A 36 4.70 5.81 -12.25
CA GLN A 36 5.78 5.39 -13.14
C GLN A 36 6.35 4.00 -12.78
N PRO A 37 6.66 3.68 -11.50
CA PRO A 37 7.13 2.34 -11.11
C PRO A 37 6.14 1.21 -11.42
N TRP A 38 4.84 1.48 -11.37
CA TRP A 38 3.80 0.49 -11.69
C TRP A 38 3.72 0.16 -13.18
N LEU A 39 4.04 1.14 -14.04
CA LEU A 39 3.98 0.97 -15.49
C LEU A 39 5.28 0.43 -16.08
N SER A 40 6.44 0.78 -15.50
CA SER A 40 7.74 0.50 -16.11
C SER A 40 8.41 -0.77 -15.61
N GLN A 41 8.02 -1.28 -14.44
CA GLN A 41 8.70 -2.43 -13.84
C GLN A 41 7.96 -3.75 -14.15
N PRO A 42 8.66 -4.78 -14.66
CA PRO A 42 8.05 -6.08 -14.90
C PRO A 42 7.70 -6.80 -13.60
N GLY A 43 6.73 -7.73 -13.67
CA GLY A 43 6.32 -8.56 -12.53
C GLY A 43 5.51 -7.82 -11.47
N PHE A 44 5.32 -8.44 -10.30
CA PHE A 44 4.62 -7.85 -9.16
C PHE A 44 5.56 -7.60 -7.98
N PRO A 45 5.34 -6.52 -7.20
CA PRO A 45 6.12 -6.28 -5.99
C PRO A 45 5.75 -7.30 -4.92
N ARG A 46 6.65 -7.43 -3.94
CA ARG A 46 6.41 -8.21 -2.73
C ARG A 46 6.38 -7.26 -1.54
N TYR A 47 5.44 -7.51 -0.64
CA TYR A 47 5.32 -6.81 0.63
C TYR A 47 5.13 -7.84 1.75
N LEU A 48 5.84 -7.67 2.86
CA LEU A 48 5.81 -8.58 4.00
C LEU A 48 5.62 -7.80 5.30
N LEU A 49 4.76 -8.31 6.19
CA LEU A 49 4.71 -7.85 7.57
C LEU A 49 5.81 -8.52 8.38
N GLN A 50 6.63 -7.72 9.05
CA GLN A 50 7.70 -8.16 9.95
C GLN A 50 7.63 -7.43 11.28
N ASP A 51 8.22 -8.05 12.30
CA ASP A 51 8.33 -7.48 13.65
C ASP A 51 7.02 -6.95 14.25
N VAL A 52 5.91 -7.61 13.97
CA VAL A 52 4.60 -7.20 14.48
C VAL A 52 4.48 -7.55 15.96
N ARG A 53 4.33 -6.52 16.79
CA ARG A 53 4.28 -6.62 18.25
C ARG A 53 3.16 -5.77 18.83
N ALA A 54 2.60 -6.20 19.95
CA ALA A 54 1.62 -5.43 20.70
C ALA A 54 2.08 -5.13 22.13
N THR A 55 1.89 -3.88 22.55
CA THR A 55 2.15 -3.45 23.93
C THR A 55 0.86 -2.89 24.52
N LEU A 56 0.49 -3.37 25.71
CA LEU A 56 -0.63 -2.79 26.47
C LEU A 56 -0.25 -1.40 26.99
N GLN A 57 -1.03 -0.38 26.63
CA GLN A 57 -0.88 1.03 27.01
C GLN A 57 -2.26 1.61 27.35
N ASP A 58 -2.43 2.07 28.59
CA ASP A 58 -3.64 2.78 29.06
C ASP A 58 -4.95 2.04 28.75
N GLY A 59 -4.97 0.71 28.91
CA GLY A 59 -6.15 -0.12 28.63
C GLY A 59 -6.42 -0.41 27.14
N SER A 60 -5.51 -0.01 26.26
CA SER A 60 -5.52 -0.32 24.82
C SER A 60 -4.22 -1.01 24.41
N TYR A 61 -4.17 -1.61 23.22
CA TYR A 61 -2.96 -2.22 22.69
C TYR A 61 -2.42 -1.35 21.55
N LEU A 62 -1.17 -0.90 21.71
CA LEU A 62 -0.41 -0.29 20.62
C LEU A 62 0.23 -1.43 19.81
N VAL A 63 -0.26 -1.62 18.58
CA VAL A 63 0.33 -2.55 17.62
C VAL A 63 1.33 -1.79 16.75
N THR A 64 2.55 -2.30 16.69
CA THR A 64 3.60 -1.77 15.82
C THR A 64 4.19 -2.89 14.97
N GLY A 65 4.73 -2.54 13.81
CA GLY A 65 5.41 -3.48 12.93
C GLY A 65 5.99 -2.78 11.72
N VAL A 66 6.64 -3.56 10.85
CA VAL A 66 7.31 -3.07 9.66
C VAL A 66 6.72 -3.76 8.43
N ILE A 67 6.41 -2.98 7.40
CA ILE A 67 6.14 -3.48 6.05
C ILE A 67 7.46 -3.43 5.29
N VAL A 68 7.95 -4.58 4.87
CA VAL A 68 9.16 -4.73 4.05
C VAL A 68 8.75 -4.90 2.59
N ALA A 69 9.25 -4.02 1.73
CA ALA A 69 9.03 -4.02 0.29
C ALA A 69 10.33 -4.35 -0.46
N ASP A 70 10.23 -5.18 -1.50
CA ASP A 70 11.38 -5.43 -2.38
C ASP A 70 11.77 -4.16 -3.17
N ALA A 71 13.06 -4.03 -3.47
CA ALA A 71 13.55 -3.01 -4.36
C ALA A 71 13.49 -3.49 -5.84
N PRO A 72 13.19 -2.62 -6.80
CA PRO A 72 12.78 -1.23 -6.61
C PRO A 72 11.37 -1.10 -6.04
N VAL A 73 11.17 -0.16 -5.12
CA VAL A 73 9.90 0.03 -4.43
C VAL A 73 8.85 0.57 -5.40
N ARG A 74 7.65 -0.04 -5.37
CA ARG A 74 6.46 0.53 -6.00
C ARG A 74 5.63 1.24 -4.94
N PRO A 75 5.52 2.58 -4.98
CA PRO A 75 4.79 3.31 -3.97
C PRO A 75 3.32 2.90 -3.97
N CYS A 76 2.74 2.71 -2.78
CA CYS A 76 1.31 2.44 -2.66
C CYS A 76 0.76 2.88 -1.31
N LYS A 77 -0.58 2.89 -1.23
CA LYS A 77 -1.33 3.07 0.01
C LYS A 77 -2.15 1.80 0.21
N ALA A 78 -2.01 1.17 1.37
CA ALA A 78 -2.68 -0.09 1.66
C ALA A 78 -3.06 -0.18 3.15
N ALA A 79 -4.14 -0.91 3.42
CA ALA A 79 -4.60 -1.14 4.78
C ALA A 79 -3.73 -2.18 5.49
N VAL A 80 -3.35 -1.91 6.73
CA VAL A 80 -2.96 -2.95 7.69
C VAL A 80 -4.13 -3.18 8.63
N ARG A 81 -4.65 -4.41 8.63
CA ARG A 81 -5.79 -4.84 9.43
C ARG A 81 -5.32 -5.62 10.64
N VAL A 82 -5.65 -5.15 11.83
CA VAL A 82 -5.45 -5.87 13.10
C VAL A 82 -6.78 -6.46 13.56
N GLN A 83 -6.77 -7.73 13.94
CA GLN A 83 -7.97 -8.49 14.28
C GLN A 83 -7.83 -9.25 15.61
N ALA A 84 -8.96 -9.44 16.29
CA ALA A 84 -9.13 -10.33 17.42
C ALA A 84 -10.60 -10.74 17.56
N ALA A 85 -10.89 -12.01 17.88
CA ALA A 85 -12.22 -12.49 18.27
C ALA A 85 -13.43 -11.87 17.51
N GLY A 86 -13.36 -11.80 16.18
CA GLY A 86 -14.45 -11.27 15.34
C GLY A 86 -14.52 -9.75 15.20
N VAL A 87 -13.63 -8.99 15.86
CA VAL A 87 -13.47 -7.54 15.67
C VAL A 87 -12.18 -7.22 14.92
N SER A 88 -12.18 -6.11 14.19
CA SER A 88 -11.01 -5.62 13.46
C SER A 88 -10.91 -4.11 13.43
N ARG A 89 -9.69 -3.62 13.22
CA ARG A 89 -9.37 -2.21 12.99
C ARG A 89 -8.33 -2.13 11.89
N ASP A 90 -8.47 -1.14 11.02
CA ASP A 90 -7.57 -0.89 9.90
C ASP A 90 -6.82 0.42 10.10
N VAL A 91 -5.58 0.46 9.62
CA VAL A 91 -4.82 1.70 9.40
C VAL A 91 -4.31 1.72 7.97
N ASP A 92 -4.50 2.85 7.29
CA ASP A 92 -3.90 3.07 5.99
C ASP A 92 -2.42 3.42 6.14
N VAL A 93 -1.56 2.69 5.42
CA VAL A 93 -0.11 2.91 5.43
C VAL A 93 0.36 3.29 4.04
N VAL A 94 1.13 4.37 3.94
CA VAL A 94 1.75 4.83 2.70
C VAL A 94 3.17 4.27 2.61
N ILE A 95 3.41 3.39 1.65
CA ILE A 95 4.69 2.75 1.41
C ILE A 95 5.40 3.53 0.31
N ARG A 96 6.56 4.11 0.64
CA ARG A 96 7.46 4.79 -0.32
C ARG A 96 8.89 4.26 -0.27
N ASN A 97 9.22 3.49 0.76
CA ASN A 97 10.56 2.96 1.04
C ASN A 97 10.53 1.43 1.16
N THR A 98 11.71 0.81 1.15
CA THR A 98 11.86 -0.64 1.36
C THR A 98 11.41 -1.08 2.74
N GLU A 99 11.39 -0.18 3.71
CA GLU A 99 10.85 -0.41 5.05
C GLU A 99 9.89 0.73 5.41
N THR A 100 8.69 0.37 5.87
CA THR A 100 7.68 1.33 6.32
C THR A 100 7.10 0.87 7.66
N VAL A 101 7.29 1.68 8.70
CA VAL A 101 6.73 1.40 10.02
C VAL A 101 5.25 1.78 10.06
N PHE A 102 4.41 0.91 10.62
CA PHE A 102 3.03 1.22 10.93
C PHE A 102 2.77 1.19 12.43
N ARG A 103 1.76 1.93 12.87
CA ARG A 103 1.28 1.97 14.25
C ARG A 103 -0.24 2.05 14.28
N LEU A 104 -0.87 1.26 15.12
CA LEU A 104 -2.33 1.25 15.29
C LEU A 104 -2.68 0.94 16.74
N ASN A 105 -3.50 1.79 17.35
CA ASN A 105 -4.10 1.52 18.65
C ASN A 105 -5.41 0.76 18.47
N VAL A 106 -5.55 -0.35 19.21
CA VAL A 106 -6.78 -1.15 19.24
C VAL A 106 -7.26 -1.35 20.68
N PRO A 107 -8.57 -1.28 20.96
CA PRO A 107 -9.13 -1.44 22.31
C PRO A 107 -9.32 -2.93 22.70
N PHE A 108 -8.73 -3.86 21.95
CA PHE A 108 -8.90 -5.30 22.12
C PHE A 108 -7.55 -6.01 22.03
N PRO A 109 -7.35 -7.18 22.68
CA PRO A 109 -6.11 -7.94 22.60
C PRO A 109 -5.87 -8.46 21.17
N PRO A 110 -4.88 -7.95 20.42
CA PRO A 110 -4.70 -8.29 19.01
C PRO A 110 -4.16 -9.71 18.84
N VAL A 111 -4.70 -10.46 17.87
CA VAL A 111 -4.28 -11.85 17.59
C VAL A 111 -3.58 -11.95 16.24
N LYS A 112 -4.05 -11.18 15.25
CA LYS A 112 -3.58 -11.26 13.86
C LYS A 112 -3.43 -9.87 13.27
N ALA A 113 -2.37 -9.64 12.52
CA ALA A 113 -2.21 -8.48 11.65
C ALA A 113 -2.10 -8.96 10.20
N SER A 114 -2.76 -8.27 9.26
CA SER A 114 -2.75 -8.60 7.83
C SER A 114 -2.50 -7.35 6.98
N PHE A 115 -1.71 -7.46 5.92
CA PHE A 115 -1.43 -6.38 4.98
C PHE A 115 -2.31 -6.51 3.74
N ASP A 116 -3.07 -5.48 3.40
CA ASP A 116 -4.02 -5.42 2.28
C ASP A 116 -4.90 -6.68 2.17
N PRO A 117 -5.68 -7.01 3.20
CA PRO A 117 -6.50 -8.22 3.22
C PRO A 117 -7.59 -8.25 2.13
N ASP A 118 -7.94 -7.08 1.59
CA ASP A 118 -8.98 -6.93 0.58
C ASP A 118 -8.41 -6.96 -0.85
N GLY A 119 -7.08 -7.04 -1.00
CA GLY A 119 -6.40 -7.26 -2.28
C GLY A 119 -6.44 -6.07 -3.24
N PHE A 120 -6.38 -4.83 -2.73
CA PHE A 120 -6.37 -3.64 -3.57
C PHE A 120 -5.03 -3.36 -4.24
N VAL A 121 -3.92 -3.88 -3.70
CA VAL A 121 -2.58 -3.68 -4.25
C VAL A 121 -2.17 -4.91 -5.08
N PRO A 122 -1.88 -4.72 -6.39
CA PRO A 122 -1.33 -5.79 -7.20
C PRO A 122 0.05 -6.20 -6.68
N ARG A 123 0.19 -7.45 -6.24
CA ARG A 123 1.41 -7.96 -5.58
C ARG A 123 1.54 -9.47 -5.77
N ASN A 124 2.75 -9.98 -5.54
CA ASN A 124 2.96 -11.42 -5.44
C ASN A 124 2.21 -11.99 -4.24
N ALA A 125 1.71 -13.22 -4.36
CA ALA A 125 1.14 -13.94 -3.23
C ALA A 125 2.24 -14.21 -2.19
N THR A 126 2.10 -13.58 -1.03
CA THR A 126 2.90 -13.84 0.16
C THR A 126 1.97 -14.06 1.34
N PRO A 127 2.45 -14.67 2.45
CA PRO A 127 1.74 -14.57 3.71
C PRO A 127 1.49 -13.10 4.01
N ASP A 128 0.24 -12.69 3.88
CA ASP A 128 -0.21 -11.33 4.12
C ASP A 128 -0.43 -11.10 5.61
N ALA A 129 -0.51 -12.17 6.39
CA ALA A 129 -0.82 -12.14 7.80
C ALA A 129 0.21 -12.79 8.71
N VAL A 130 0.34 -12.23 9.91
CA VAL A 130 1.22 -12.72 10.98
C VAL A 130 0.48 -12.70 12.32
N ILE A 131 0.86 -13.62 13.20
CA ILE A 131 0.42 -13.60 14.60
C ILE A 131 1.11 -12.44 15.31
N VAL A 132 0.32 -11.66 16.04
CA VAL A 132 0.83 -10.56 16.85
C VAL A 132 1.48 -11.13 18.10
N ARG A 133 2.72 -10.72 18.37
CA ARG A 133 3.51 -11.17 19.54
C ARG A 133 3.55 -10.13 20.64
#